data_AF-A0A7X1U0G4-F1
#
_entry.id   AF-A0A7X1U0G4-F1
#
_cell.length_a   1.000
_cell.length_b   1.000
_cell.length_c   1.000
_cell.angle_alpha   90.00
_cell.angle_beta   90.00
_cell.angle_gamma   90.00
#
_symmetry.space_group_name_H-M   'P 1'
#
loop_
_entity.id
_entity.type
_entity.pdbx_description
1 polymer ?
#
loop_
_entity_poly.entity_id
_entity_poly.type
_entity_poly.pdbx_seq_one_letter_code
_entity_poly.pdbx_strand_id
1 'polypeptide(L)' 'MKRRGRPPHPDLLTPREWEVLNLLRQGLSNGDIASQLAISYDGVK' A
#
# COMPACT_ATOMS: atom_id res chain seq x y z
N MET A 1 -19.89 13.89 -11.50
CA MET A 1 -19.04 12.67 -11.70
C MET A 1 -18.11 12.54 -10.50
N LYS A 2 -18.34 11.57 -9.59
CA LYS A 2 -17.38 11.31 -8.50
C LYS A 2 -16.16 10.62 -9.11
N ARG A 3 -15.00 11.27 -9.08
CA ARG A 3 -13.72 10.65 -9.44
C ARG A 3 -13.52 9.45 -8.51
N ARG A 4 -13.42 8.25 -9.09
CA ARG A 4 -13.07 7.03 -8.34
C ARG A 4 -11.62 7.17 -7.86
N GLY A 5 -11.36 6.82 -6.61
CA GLY A 5 -10.03 6.90 -6.01
C GLY A 5 -10.07 7.43 -4.58
N ARG A 6 -9.01 7.13 -3.80
CA ARG A 6 -8.81 7.72 -2.47
C ARG A 6 -8.66 9.24 -2.63
N PRO A 7 -9.29 10.07 -1.75
CA PRO A 7 -9.04 11.50 -1.74
C PRO A 7 -7.53 11.80 -1.66
N PRO A 8 -7.06 12.88 -2.30
CA PRO A 8 -5.65 13.25 -2.23
C PRO A 8 -5.21 13.39 -0.77
N HIS A 9 -4.14 12.69 -0.41
CA HIS A 9 -3.50 12.82 0.90
C HIS A 9 -2.54 14.01 0.86
N PRO A 10 -2.38 14.80 1.94
CA PRO A 10 -1.45 15.93 1.97
C PRO A 10 0.03 15.51 1.86
N ASP A 11 0.34 14.24 2.10
CA ASP A 11 1.69 13.68 2.02
C ASP A 11 2.00 13.08 0.65
N LEU A 12 3.30 12.84 0.39
CA LEU A 12 3.80 12.21 -0.85
C LEU A 12 3.17 10.84 -1.11
N LEU A 13 2.96 10.07 -0.04
CA LEU A 13 2.33 8.76 -0.05
C LEU A 13 1.21 8.74 0.99
N THR A 14 0.19 7.95 0.72
CA THR A 14 -0.85 7.64 1.70
C THR A 14 -0.26 6.80 2.85
N PRO A 15 -0.91 6.77 4.03
CA PRO A 15 -0.44 5.95 5.15
C PRO A 15 -0.24 4.48 4.79
N ARG A 16 -1.10 3.94 3.92
CA ARG A 16 -1.01 2.54 3.49
C ARG A 16 0.15 2.28 2.54
N GLU A 17 0.47 3.22 1.67
CA GLU A 17 1.64 3.14 0.78
C GLU A 17 2.94 3.26 1.60
N TRP A 18 2.95 4.08 2.64
CA TRP A 18 4.08 4.13 3.59
C TRP A 18 4.31 2.80 4.31
N GLU A 19 3.25 2.12 4.75
CA GLU A 19 3.35 0.78 5.34
C GLU A 19 3.98 -0.22 4.37
N VAL A 20 3.49 -0.29 3.13
CA VAL A 20 4.05 -1.16 2.08
C VAL A 20 5.52 -0.83 1.82
N LEU A 21 5.87 0.45 1.70
CA LEU A 21 7.25 0.88 1.47
C LEU A 21 8.19 0.49 2.62
N ASN A 22 7.71 0.57 3.87
CA ASN A 22 8.49 0.18 5.04
C ASN A 22 8.74 -1.33 5.07
N LEU A 23 7.78 -2.15 4.65
CA LEU A 23 7.95 -3.61 4.56
C LEU A 23 8.86 -4.01 3.40
N LEU A 24 8.76 -3.33 2.24
CA LEU A 24 9.69 -3.50 1.13
C LEU A 24 11.14 -3.20 1.54
N ARG A 25 11.36 -2.15 2.32
CA ARG A 25 12.70 -1.80 2.86
C ARG A 25 13.26 -2.85 3.82
N GLN A 26 12.39 -3.62 4.47
CA GLN A 26 12.78 -4.76 5.30
C GLN A 26 13.07 -6.02 4.47
N GLY A 27 12.89 -5.98 3.15
CA GLY A 27 13.19 -7.08 2.23
C GLY A 27 12.03 -8.05 2.01
N LEU A 28 10.80 -7.70 2.45
CA LEU A 28 9.64 -8.56 2.23
C LEU A 28 9.19 -8.53 0.76
N SER A 29 8.73 -9.67 0.26
CA SER A 29 8.10 -9.74 -1.06
C SER A 29 6.68 -9.18 -1.03
N ASN A 30 6.13 -8.82 -2.19
CA ASN A 30 4.73 -8.38 -2.29
C ASN A 30 3.74 -9.43 -1.74
N GLY A 31 4.06 -10.72 -1.85
CA GLY A 31 3.23 -11.80 -1.29
C GLY A 31 3.26 -11.83 0.24
N ASP A 32 4.44 -11.65 0.83
CA ASP A 32 4.61 -11.55 2.29
C ASP A 32 3.88 -10.31 2.83
N ILE A 33 4.01 -9.18 2.13
CA ILE A 33 3.33 -7.92 2.46
C ILE A 33 1.82 -8.09 2.40
N ALA A 34 1.30 -8.68 1.31
CA ALA A 34 -0.14 -8.93 1.16
C ALA A 34 -0.68 -9.80 2.32
N SER A 35 0.07 -10.84 2.69
CA SER A 35 -0.27 -11.75 3.79
C SER A 35 -0.25 -11.03 5.15
N GLN A 36 0.80 -10.26 5.43
CA GLN A 36 0.97 -9.51 6.67
C GLN A 36 -0.09 -8.41 6.84
N LEU A 37 -0.46 -7.78 5.73
CA LEU A 37 -1.43 -6.68 5.69
C LEU A 37 -2.88 -7.15 5.49
N ALA A 38 -3.10 -8.46 5.36
CA ALA A 38 -4.40 -9.09 5.09
C ALA A 38 -5.15 -8.49 3.90
N ILE A 39 -4.43 -8.26 2.80
CA ILE A 39 -4.96 -7.72 1.53
C ILE A 39 -4.63 -8.64 0.36
N SER A 40 -5.28 -8.41 -0.78
CA SER A 40 -4.91 -9.10 -2.01
C SER A 40 -3.51 -8.68 -2.48
N TYR A 41 -2.86 -9.54 -3.26
CA TYR A 41 -1.59 -9.22 -3.92
C TYR A 41 -1.70 -7.94 -4.77
N ASP A 42 -2.80 -7.77 -5.50
CA ASP A 42 -3.08 -6.54 -6.26
C ASP A 42 -3.24 -5.30 -5.38
N GLY A 43 -3.62 -5.46 -4.11
CA GLY A 43 -3.70 -4.34 -3.17
C GLY A 43 -2.35 -3.78 -2.75
N VAL A 44 -1.24 -4.47 -3.05
CA VAL A 44 0.14 -4.03 -2.77
C VAL A 44 0.73 -3.24 -3.95
N LYS A 45 0.24 -3.48 -5.17
CA LYS A 45 0.74 -2.90 -6.43
C LYS A 45 0.04 -1.59 -6.76
#